data_AF-A0A832NJN2-F1
#
_entry.id   AF-A0A832NJN2-F1
#
_cell.length_a   1.000
_cell.length_b   1.000
_cell.length_c   1.000
_cell.angle_alpha   90.00
_cell.angle_beta   90.00
_cell.angle_gamma   90.00
#
_symmetry.space_group_name_H-M   'P 1'
#
loop_
_entity.id
_entity.type
_entity.pdbx_description
1 polymer ?
#
loop_
_entity_poly.entity_id
_entity_poly.type
_entity_poly.pdbx_seq_one_letter_code
_entity_poly.pdbx_strand_id
1 'polypeptide(L)'
;MTRIKTTPEQIKRELQNLVEVSLHEALRRVFSRVEKNLFNQAENVREKAARKALFSAIAHGRTGQKKFYQAVFQQLLDPNIEQNAPKQWFELTQDRGAALKLEDNLHAACRSTSGEHAQYLARIHHLTELTDQIPDGLYSLEAIARAVLEQSTQLPSLMQKPFVNIFIEQGVRQISPIYSILNDYLIQVGILPTLKRLTSSDNSSETPAVGGITSSTAFVEAMIDRVSELLEEQISGEPTATFDFDQDSDWTVSHFSRFIKQQIAPDLPDAHWPAKPADIIHVVGVTLADILNDSM
;
A
#
# COMPACT_ATOMS: atom_id res chain seq x y z
N MET A 1 27.55 15.85 -3.56
CA MET A 1 27.24 14.94 -4.67
C MET A 1 26.79 13.61 -4.10
N THR A 2 25.48 13.40 -3.99
CA THR A 2 24.86 12.10 -3.67
C THR A 2 25.12 11.16 -4.84
N ARG A 3 25.98 10.15 -4.66
CA ARG A 3 26.19 9.10 -5.66
C ARG A 3 25.01 8.14 -5.60
N ILE A 4 24.00 8.38 -6.42
CA ILE A 4 22.98 7.38 -6.75
C ILE A 4 23.76 6.19 -7.36
N LYS A 5 23.82 5.06 -6.66
CA LYS A 5 24.56 3.86 -7.13
C LYS A 5 23.76 3.06 -8.16
N THR A 6 22.48 3.34 -8.30
CA THR A 6 21.51 2.61 -9.10
C THR A 6 21.14 3.41 -10.35
N THR A 7 21.07 2.77 -11.51
CA THR A 7 20.66 3.45 -12.76
C THR A 7 19.18 3.83 -12.73
N PRO A 8 18.75 4.91 -13.39
CA PRO A 8 17.32 5.27 -13.48
C PRO A 8 16.44 4.14 -14.02
N GLU A 9 16.93 3.33 -14.95
CA GLU A 9 16.22 2.18 -15.50
C GLU A 9 16.01 1.09 -14.45
N GLN A 10 17.00 0.86 -13.58
CA GLN A 10 16.86 -0.06 -12.43
C GLN A 10 15.88 0.50 -11.40
N ILE A 11 15.94 1.81 -11.10
CA ILE A 11 14.97 2.46 -10.20
C ILE A 11 13.55 2.27 -10.74
N LYS A 12 13.32 2.56 -12.02
CA LYS A 12 12.03 2.39 -12.68
C LYS A 12 11.53 0.95 -12.64
N ARG A 13 12.41 -0.03 -12.89
CA ARG A 13 12.07 -1.46 -12.87
C ARG A 13 11.68 -1.94 -11.47
N GLU A 14 12.41 -1.56 -10.44
CA GLU A 14 12.06 -1.98 -9.08
C GLU A 14 10.78 -1.30 -8.58
N LEU A 15 10.59 0.00 -8.88
CA LEU A 15 9.31 0.67 -8.62
C LEU A 15 8.16 -0.04 -9.33
N GLN A 16 8.37 -0.46 -10.59
CA GLN A 16 7.39 -1.23 -11.35
C GLN A 16 7.06 -2.56 -10.66
N ASN A 17 8.06 -3.33 -10.24
CA ASN A 17 7.86 -4.61 -9.55
C ASN A 17 7.04 -4.45 -8.27
N LEU A 18 7.37 -3.45 -7.44
CA LEU A 18 6.68 -3.16 -6.19
C LEU A 18 5.21 -2.78 -6.43
N VAL A 19 4.97 -1.88 -7.39
CA VAL A 19 3.60 -1.48 -7.78
C VAL A 19 2.83 -2.66 -8.37
N GLU A 20 3.49 -3.53 -9.13
CA GLU A 20 2.87 -4.70 -9.74
C GLU A 20 2.27 -5.65 -8.70
N VAL A 21 3.07 -6.00 -7.69
CA VAL A 21 2.65 -6.91 -6.62
C VAL A 21 1.50 -6.32 -5.80
N SER A 22 1.64 -5.07 -5.36
CA SER A 22 0.65 -4.44 -4.48
C SER A 22 -0.68 -4.17 -5.20
N LEU A 23 -0.64 -3.69 -6.44
CA LEU A 23 -1.85 -3.42 -7.20
C LEU A 23 -2.55 -4.72 -7.61
N HIS A 24 -1.80 -5.79 -7.91
CA HIS A 24 -2.40 -7.11 -8.16
C HIS A 24 -3.24 -7.58 -6.97
N GLU A 25 -2.69 -7.54 -5.75
CA GLU A 25 -3.40 -8.01 -4.56
C GLU A 25 -4.60 -7.11 -4.20
N ALA A 26 -4.46 -5.79 -4.29
CA ALA A 26 -5.56 -4.86 -4.04
C ALA A 26 -6.73 -5.11 -5.01
N LEU A 27 -6.44 -5.23 -6.30
CA LEU A 27 -7.50 -5.47 -7.30
C LEU A 27 -8.07 -6.89 -7.20
N ARG A 28 -7.26 -7.90 -6.82
CA ARG A 28 -7.75 -9.25 -6.53
C ARG A 28 -8.82 -9.24 -5.45
N ARG A 29 -8.63 -8.45 -4.39
CA ARG A 29 -9.63 -8.27 -3.33
C ARG A 29 -10.90 -7.59 -3.83
N VAL A 30 -10.78 -6.57 -4.68
CA VAL A 30 -11.94 -5.92 -5.32
C VAL A 30 -12.73 -6.94 -6.15
N PHE A 31 -12.07 -7.72 -7.00
CA PHE A 31 -12.72 -8.76 -7.81
C PHE A 31 -13.42 -9.82 -6.95
N SER A 32 -12.76 -10.31 -5.90
CA SER A 32 -13.35 -11.28 -4.97
C SER A 32 -14.62 -10.75 -4.29
N ARG A 33 -14.65 -9.46 -3.94
CA ARG A 33 -15.84 -8.82 -3.35
C ARG A 33 -16.96 -8.65 -4.38
N VAL A 34 -16.65 -8.25 -5.61
CA VAL A 34 -17.62 -8.19 -6.72
C VAL A 34 -18.22 -9.57 -6.96
N GLU A 35 -17.37 -10.60 -6.99
CA GLU A 35 -17.79 -11.97 -7.20
C GLU A 35 -18.74 -12.45 -6.11
N LYS A 36 -18.40 -12.24 -4.83
CA LYS A 36 -19.25 -12.56 -3.68
C LYS A 36 -20.61 -11.85 -3.78
N ASN A 37 -20.61 -10.57 -4.14
CA ASN A 37 -21.85 -9.81 -4.32
C ASN A 37 -22.73 -10.37 -5.43
N LEU A 38 -22.15 -10.72 -6.59
CA LEU A 38 -22.88 -11.29 -7.71
C LEU A 38 -23.37 -12.71 -7.42
N PHE A 39 -22.60 -13.49 -6.66
CA PHE A 39 -22.97 -14.83 -6.23
C PHE A 39 -24.19 -14.76 -5.31
N ASN A 40 -24.14 -13.92 -4.28
CA ASN A 40 -25.26 -13.68 -3.36
C ASN A 40 -26.52 -13.19 -4.10
N GLN A 41 -26.36 -12.35 -5.13
CA GLN A 41 -27.49 -11.95 -5.97
C GLN A 41 -28.05 -13.13 -6.77
N ALA A 42 -27.19 -13.96 -7.35
CA ALA A 42 -27.59 -15.10 -8.17
C ALA A 42 -28.38 -16.15 -7.37
N GLU A 43 -28.02 -16.37 -6.10
CA GLU A 43 -28.75 -17.27 -5.20
C GLU A 43 -30.19 -16.80 -4.95
N ASN A 44 -30.38 -15.48 -4.85
CA ASN A 44 -31.67 -14.87 -4.52
C ASN A 44 -32.57 -14.59 -5.73
N VAL A 45 -32.03 -14.66 -6.95
CA VAL A 45 -32.78 -14.43 -8.19
C VAL A 45 -33.58 -15.67 -8.58
N ARG A 46 -34.92 -15.54 -8.67
CA ARG A 46 -35.83 -16.63 -9.08
C ARG A 46 -35.82 -16.90 -10.58
N GLU A 47 -35.59 -15.86 -11.39
CA GLU A 47 -35.61 -15.97 -12.85
C GLU A 47 -34.34 -16.68 -13.37
N LYS A 48 -34.53 -17.79 -14.09
CA LYS A 48 -33.42 -18.62 -14.61
C LYS A 48 -32.49 -17.86 -15.57
N ALA A 49 -33.03 -16.97 -16.39
CA ALA A 49 -32.25 -16.19 -17.35
C ALA A 49 -31.33 -15.18 -16.64
N ALA A 50 -31.88 -14.41 -15.70
CA ALA A 50 -31.12 -13.47 -14.89
C ALA A 50 -30.05 -14.16 -14.03
N ARG A 51 -30.39 -15.31 -13.40
CA ARG A 51 -29.42 -16.13 -12.66
C ARG A 51 -28.27 -16.61 -13.56
N LYS A 52 -28.58 -17.09 -14.77
CA LYS A 52 -27.56 -17.52 -15.75
C LYS A 52 -26.66 -16.35 -16.16
N ALA A 53 -27.22 -15.15 -16.35
CA ALA A 53 -26.46 -13.97 -16.70
C ALA A 53 -25.44 -13.59 -15.61
N LEU A 54 -25.83 -13.66 -14.33
CA LEU A 54 -24.94 -13.40 -13.19
C LEU A 54 -23.77 -14.41 -13.12
N PHE A 55 -24.06 -15.71 -13.24
CA PHE A 55 -23.00 -16.72 -13.27
C PHE A 55 -22.09 -16.60 -14.50
N SER A 56 -22.65 -16.21 -15.65
CA SER A 56 -21.85 -15.94 -16.85
C SER A 56 -20.92 -14.74 -16.64
N ALA A 57 -21.39 -13.69 -15.96
CA ALA A 57 -20.57 -12.54 -15.62
C ALA A 57 -19.44 -12.93 -14.66
N ILE A 58 -19.73 -13.70 -13.62
CA ILE A 58 -18.71 -14.24 -12.68
C ILE A 58 -17.65 -15.04 -13.43
N ALA A 59 -18.06 -15.99 -14.28
CA ALA A 59 -17.13 -16.82 -15.04
C ALA A 59 -16.26 -15.97 -15.98
N HIS A 60 -16.86 -15.01 -16.68
CA HIS A 60 -16.13 -14.09 -17.55
C HIS A 60 -15.12 -13.26 -16.75
N GLY A 61 -15.54 -12.69 -15.61
CA GLY A 61 -14.67 -11.95 -14.69
C GLY A 61 -13.45 -12.76 -14.25
N ARG A 62 -13.65 -13.99 -13.76
CA ARG A 62 -12.55 -14.89 -13.35
C ARG A 62 -11.55 -15.15 -14.47
N THR A 63 -12.03 -15.41 -15.69
CA THR A 63 -11.14 -15.62 -16.85
C THR A 63 -10.47 -14.34 -17.36
N GLY A 64 -11.10 -13.18 -17.14
CA GLY A 64 -10.64 -11.87 -17.60
C GLY A 64 -9.68 -11.17 -16.65
N GLN A 65 -9.64 -11.54 -15.36
CA GLN A 65 -8.82 -10.88 -14.33
C GLN A 65 -7.36 -10.69 -14.74
N LYS A 66 -6.70 -11.75 -15.23
CA LYS A 66 -5.29 -11.66 -15.66
C LYS A 66 -5.08 -10.60 -16.76
N LYS A 67 -5.98 -10.57 -17.76
CA LYS A 67 -5.92 -9.60 -18.85
C LYS A 67 -6.21 -8.18 -18.34
N PHE A 68 -7.16 -8.05 -17.42
CA PHE A 68 -7.47 -6.78 -16.77
C PHE A 68 -6.24 -6.21 -16.05
N TYR A 69 -5.57 -7.00 -15.21
CA TYR A 69 -4.36 -6.55 -14.50
C TYR A 69 -3.27 -6.14 -15.49
N GLN A 70 -3.00 -6.98 -16.50
CA GLN A 70 -2.00 -6.67 -17.51
C GLN A 70 -2.32 -5.36 -18.24
N ALA A 71 -3.58 -5.12 -18.59
CA ALA A 71 -3.99 -3.88 -19.25
C ALA A 71 -3.82 -2.65 -18.34
N VAL A 72 -4.20 -2.75 -17.06
CA VAL A 72 -3.98 -1.68 -16.07
C VAL A 72 -2.49 -1.34 -15.94
N PHE A 73 -1.62 -2.34 -15.85
CA PHE A 73 -0.18 -2.10 -15.74
C PHE A 73 0.42 -1.51 -17.01
N GLN A 74 0.05 -2.03 -18.18
CA GLN A 74 0.53 -1.48 -19.45
C GLN A 74 0.15 0.00 -19.59
N GLN A 75 -1.03 0.37 -19.10
CA GLN A 75 -1.46 1.74 -19.08
C GLN A 75 -0.65 2.62 -18.11
N LEU A 76 -0.30 2.11 -16.92
CA LEU A 76 0.55 2.82 -15.97
C LEU A 76 1.98 3.05 -16.46
N LEU A 77 2.43 2.29 -17.46
CA LEU A 77 3.73 2.48 -18.11
C LEU A 77 3.70 3.58 -19.20
N ASP A 78 2.51 4.09 -19.57
CA ASP A 78 2.41 5.20 -20.51
C ASP A 78 2.98 6.48 -19.87
N PRO A 79 4.07 7.06 -20.42
CA PRO A 79 4.66 8.28 -19.89
C PRO A 79 3.70 9.48 -19.90
N ASN A 80 2.60 9.41 -20.66
CA ASN A 80 1.60 10.46 -20.75
C ASN A 80 0.34 10.17 -19.94
N ILE A 81 0.33 9.16 -19.05
CA ILE A 81 -0.88 8.79 -18.30
C ILE A 81 -1.47 9.98 -17.52
N GLU A 82 -0.65 10.88 -16.99
CA GLU A 82 -1.11 12.08 -16.30
C GLU A 82 -1.58 13.18 -17.26
N GLN A 83 -0.96 13.30 -18.44
CA GLN A 83 -1.29 14.31 -19.46
C GLN A 83 -2.56 13.95 -20.26
N ASN A 84 -2.84 12.65 -20.42
CA ASN A 84 -4.02 12.10 -21.10
C ASN A 84 -5.27 12.07 -20.20
N ALA A 85 -5.27 12.80 -19.08
CA ALA A 85 -6.36 12.82 -18.12
C ALA A 85 -7.72 13.18 -18.75
N PRO A 86 -8.80 12.41 -18.52
CA PRO A 86 -10.14 12.93 -18.70
C PRO A 86 -10.30 14.14 -17.78
N LYS A 87 -10.92 15.20 -18.28
CA LYS A 87 -11.03 16.46 -17.54
C LYS A 87 -11.86 16.31 -16.26
N GLN A 88 -12.67 15.24 -16.13
CA GLN A 88 -13.54 15.01 -14.99
C GLN A 88 -13.73 13.51 -14.69
N TRP A 89 -13.65 13.10 -13.43
CA TRP A 89 -13.84 11.71 -12.98
C TRP A 89 -15.19 11.09 -13.36
N PHE A 90 -16.23 11.92 -13.56
CA PHE A 90 -17.55 11.45 -13.95
C PHE A 90 -17.54 10.70 -15.30
N GLU A 91 -16.61 11.03 -16.20
CA GLU A 91 -16.52 10.36 -17.51
C GLU A 91 -16.11 8.89 -17.34
N LEU A 92 -15.28 8.61 -16.33
CA LEU A 92 -14.79 7.26 -16.02
C LEU A 92 -15.76 6.46 -15.17
N THR A 93 -16.39 7.10 -14.18
CA THR A 93 -17.34 6.42 -13.29
C THR A 93 -18.74 6.30 -13.88
N GLN A 94 -19.08 7.14 -14.87
CA GLN A 94 -20.43 7.31 -15.44
C GLN A 94 -21.50 7.68 -14.39
N ASP A 95 -21.08 8.11 -13.20
CA ASP A 95 -21.94 8.43 -12.06
C ASP A 95 -21.30 9.58 -11.26
N ARG A 96 -22.01 10.71 -11.18
CA ARG A 96 -21.54 11.92 -10.47
C ARG A 96 -21.36 11.69 -8.97
N GLY A 97 -22.21 10.89 -8.34
CA GLY A 97 -22.09 10.55 -6.93
C GLY A 97 -20.88 9.66 -6.68
N ALA A 98 -20.61 8.70 -7.58
CA ALA A 98 -19.40 7.89 -7.53
C ALA A 98 -18.13 8.72 -7.77
N ALA A 99 -18.17 9.68 -8.71
CA ALA A 99 -17.05 10.58 -8.98
C ALA A 99 -16.67 11.44 -7.76
N LEU A 100 -17.65 12.04 -7.08
CA LEU A 100 -17.41 12.82 -5.86
C LEU A 100 -16.84 11.93 -4.74
N LYS A 101 -17.40 10.73 -4.55
CA LYS A 101 -16.86 9.76 -3.57
C LYS A 101 -15.43 9.34 -3.90
N LEU A 102 -15.08 9.21 -5.18
CA LEU A 102 -13.72 8.91 -5.61
C LEU A 102 -12.77 10.04 -5.22
N GLU A 103 -13.12 11.29 -5.53
CA GLU A 103 -12.34 12.47 -5.15
C GLU A 103 -12.12 12.52 -3.63
N ASP A 104 -13.18 12.34 -2.85
CA ASP A 104 -13.12 12.32 -1.38
C ASP A 104 -12.21 11.19 -0.88
N ASN A 105 -12.32 9.99 -1.44
CA ASN A 105 -11.51 8.84 -1.03
C ASN A 105 -10.05 8.95 -1.49
N LEU A 106 -9.76 9.55 -2.64
CA LEU A 106 -8.40 9.89 -3.07
C LEU A 106 -7.77 10.87 -2.08
N HIS A 107 -8.45 11.98 -1.78
CA HIS A 107 -7.98 12.95 -0.80
C HIS A 107 -7.80 12.35 0.59
N ALA A 108 -8.73 11.50 1.03
CA ALA A 108 -8.63 10.82 2.32
C ALA A 108 -7.45 9.85 2.37
N ALA A 109 -7.23 9.07 1.29
CA ALA A 109 -6.11 8.14 1.19
C ALA A 109 -4.76 8.88 1.28
N CYS A 110 -4.60 9.96 0.50
CA CYS A 110 -3.39 10.78 0.53
C CYS A 110 -3.12 11.41 1.91
N ARG A 111 -4.17 11.74 2.68
CA ARG A 111 -4.04 12.24 4.07
C ARG A 111 -3.72 11.13 5.07
N SER A 112 -4.29 9.95 4.90
CA SER A 112 -4.17 8.84 5.85
C SER A 112 -2.75 8.27 5.95
N THR A 113 -1.96 8.37 4.88
CA THR A 113 -0.59 7.85 4.83
C THR A 113 0.46 8.82 5.39
N SER A 114 0.14 9.65 6.38
CA SER A 114 1.12 10.53 7.08
C SER A 114 2.07 11.33 6.16
N GLY A 115 1.61 11.74 4.98
CA GLY A 115 2.41 12.46 3.98
C GLY A 115 3.33 11.60 3.09
N GLU A 116 3.31 10.27 3.20
CA GLU A 116 4.10 9.34 2.37
C GLU A 116 3.82 9.53 0.88
N HIS A 117 2.55 9.66 0.47
CA HIS A 117 2.20 9.91 -0.93
C HIS A 117 2.83 11.22 -1.44
N ALA A 118 2.71 12.32 -0.69
CA ALA A 118 3.31 13.60 -1.06
C ALA A 118 4.85 13.54 -1.10
N GLN A 119 5.45 12.83 -0.16
CA GLN A 119 6.89 12.58 -0.12
C GLN A 119 7.38 11.74 -1.30
N TYR A 120 6.60 10.74 -1.71
CA TYR A 120 6.87 9.92 -2.88
C TYR A 120 6.85 10.79 -4.14
N LEU A 121 5.78 11.56 -4.33
CA LEU A 121 5.67 12.48 -5.47
C LEU A 121 6.82 13.49 -5.52
N ALA A 122 7.24 14.05 -4.37
CA ALA A 122 8.38 14.95 -4.31
C ALA A 122 9.70 14.28 -4.74
N ARG A 123 9.90 13.00 -4.39
CA ARG A 123 11.08 12.21 -4.81
C ARG A 123 11.02 11.86 -6.30
N ILE A 124 9.85 11.49 -6.82
CA ILE A 124 9.64 11.25 -8.24
C ILE A 124 9.90 12.53 -9.04
N HIS A 125 9.36 13.66 -8.61
CA HIS A 125 9.61 14.95 -9.24
C HIS A 125 11.10 15.29 -9.28
N HIS A 126 11.83 15.07 -8.17
CA HIS A 126 13.28 15.24 -8.13
C HIS A 126 14.01 14.30 -9.10
N LEU A 127 13.56 13.04 -9.23
CA LEU A 127 14.09 12.11 -10.22
C LEU A 127 13.85 12.61 -11.65
N THR A 128 12.67 13.15 -11.96
CA THR A 128 12.36 13.73 -13.27
C THR A 128 13.28 14.92 -13.60
N GLU A 129 13.63 15.76 -12.61
CA GLU A 129 14.61 16.83 -12.80
C GLU A 129 16.03 16.31 -13.14
N LEU A 130 16.33 15.07 -12.74
CA LEU A 130 17.63 14.42 -12.97
C LEU A 130 17.66 13.55 -14.24
N THR A 131 16.51 13.10 -14.75
CA THR A 131 16.41 12.20 -15.90
C THR A 131 15.03 12.23 -16.57
N ASP A 132 15.00 12.23 -17.91
CA ASP A 132 13.77 12.17 -18.70
C ASP A 132 13.12 10.76 -18.72
N GLN A 133 13.77 9.75 -18.14
CA GLN A 133 13.30 8.36 -18.20
C GLN A 133 12.20 8.02 -17.20
N ILE A 134 12.08 8.84 -16.15
CA ILE A 134 11.09 8.71 -15.08
C ILE A 134 10.11 9.87 -15.27
N PRO A 135 8.86 9.59 -15.69
CA PRO A 135 7.88 10.64 -15.88
C PRO A 135 7.44 11.20 -14.51
N ASP A 136 7.06 12.48 -14.51
CA ASP A 136 6.47 13.09 -13.32
C ASP A 136 5.16 12.39 -12.96
N GLY A 137 4.90 12.27 -11.65
CA GLY A 137 3.71 11.57 -11.16
C GLY A 137 3.66 10.07 -11.49
N LEU A 138 4.79 9.44 -11.86
CA LEU A 138 4.88 7.98 -12.04
C LEU A 138 4.22 7.27 -10.84
N TYR A 139 3.24 6.42 -11.11
CA TYR A 139 2.46 5.67 -10.11
C TYR A 139 1.81 6.53 -9.02
N SER A 140 1.40 7.76 -9.33
CA SER A 140 0.51 8.53 -8.46
C SER A 140 -0.81 7.79 -8.22
N LEU A 141 -1.50 8.11 -7.10
CA LEU A 141 -2.72 7.42 -6.73
C LEU A 141 -3.83 7.72 -7.74
N GLU A 142 -3.82 8.93 -8.28
CA GLU A 142 -4.66 9.42 -9.35
C GLU A 142 -4.39 8.67 -10.67
N ALA A 143 -3.12 8.45 -11.04
CA ALA A 143 -2.77 7.66 -12.22
C ALA A 143 -3.24 6.20 -12.08
N ILE A 144 -3.03 5.59 -10.92
CA ILE A 144 -3.50 4.23 -10.61
C ILE A 144 -5.03 4.16 -10.69
N ALA A 145 -5.74 5.08 -10.03
CA ALA A 145 -7.20 5.11 -10.05
C ALA A 145 -7.75 5.27 -11.46
N ARG A 146 -7.12 6.13 -12.27
CA ARG A 146 -7.47 6.32 -13.68
C ARG A 146 -7.31 5.05 -14.49
N ALA A 147 -6.13 4.43 -14.46
CA ALA A 147 -5.88 3.20 -15.21
C ALA A 147 -6.89 2.10 -14.85
N VAL A 148 -7.20 1.94 -13.55
CA VAL A 148 -8.18 0.96 -13.09
C VAL A 148 -9.59 1.27 -13.60
N LEU A 149 -10.03 2.53 -13.53
CA LEU A 149 -11.38 2.91 -13.96
C LEU A 149 -11.54 2.86 -15.48
N GLU A 150 -10.52 3.24 -16.25
CA GLU A 150 -10.54 3.11 -17.70
C GLU A 150 -10.66 1.65 -18.12
N GLN A 151 -9.88 0.75 -17.51
CA GLN A 151 -9.99 -0.68 -17.78
C GLN A 151 -11.32 -1.27 -17.27
N SER A 152 -11.95 -0.68 -16.26
CA SER A 152 -13.26 -1.14 -15.75
C SER A 152 -14.35 -1.09 -16.81
N THR A 153 -14.22 -0.22 -17.83
CA THR A 153 -15.15 -0.14 -18.96
C THR A 153 -15.18 -1.41 -19.82
N GLN A 154 -14.13 -2.24 -19.74
CA GLN A 154 -14.02 -3.51 -20.46
C GLN A 154 -14.66 -4.69 -19.69
N LEU A 155 -15.09 -4.47 -18.44
CA LEU A 155 -15.75 -5.50 -17.65
C LEU A 155 -17.19 -5.73 -18.15
N PRO A 156 -17.76 -6.93 -17.94
CA PRO A 156 -19.18 -7.16 -18.18
C PRO A 156 -20.03 -6.11 -17.47
N SER A 157 -21.11 -5.64 -18.09
CA SER A 157 -21.97 -4.58 -17.53
C SER A 157 -22.49 -4.89 -16.12
N LEU A 158 -22.77 -6.16 -15.84
CA LEU A 158 -23.17 -6.64 -14.51
C LEU A 158 -22.05 -6.54 -13.45
N MET A 159 -20.79 -6.52 -13.87
CA MET A 159 -19.61 -6.38 -13.00
C MET A 159 -19.11 -4.95 -12.89
N GLN A 160 -19.23 -4.14 -13.95
CA GLN A 160 -18.62 -2.83 -14.04
C GLN A 160 -19.02 -1.92 -12.87
N LYS A 161 -20.32 -1.70 -12.65
CA LYS A 161 -20.81 -0.81 -11.58
C LYS A 161 -20.43 -1.32 -10.18
N PRO A 162 -20.64 -2.61 -9.83
CA PRO A 162 -20.13 -3.15 -8.58
C PRO A 162 -18.62 -3.01 -8.39
N PHE A 163 -17.85 -3.23 -9.45
CA PHE A 163 -16.39 -3.10 -9.42
C PHE A 163 -15.96 -1.67 -9.13
N VAL A 164 -16.50 -0.70 -9.88
CA VAL A 164 -16.20 0.73 -9.68
C VAL A 164 -16.55 1.16 -8.26
N ASN A 165 -17.72 0.79 -7.75
CA ASN A 165 -18.13 1.15 -6.39
C ASN A 165 -17.21 0.55 -5.32
N ILE A 166 -16.90 -0.75 -5.41
CA ILE A 166 -16.00 -1.41 -4.45
C ILE A 166 -14.59 -0.84 -4.54
N PHE A 167 -14.11 -0.56 -5.75
CA PHE A 167 -12.80 0.07 -5.96
C PHE A 167 -12.73 1.45 -5.30
N ILE A 168 -13.74 2.29 -5.51
CA ILE A 168 -13.83 3.63 -4.91
C ILE A 168 -13.86 3.52 -3.38
N GLU A 169 -14.67 2.62 -2.83
CA GLU A 169 -14.86 2.51 -1.38
C GLU A 169 -13.65 1.91 -0.66
N GLN A 170 -12.94 0.98 -1.30
CA GLN A 170 -11.97 0.12 -0.62
C GLN A 170 -10.64 -0.01 -1.36
N GLY A 171 -10.67 -0.12 -2.69
CA GLY A 171 -9.47 -0.30 -3.50
C GLY A 171 -8.46 0.84 -3.34
N VAL A 172 -8.93 2.09 -3.38
CA VAL A 172 -8.07 3.28 -3.20
C VAL A 172 -7.33 3.26 -1.87
N ARG A 173 -8.03 2.94 -0.77
CA ARG A 173 -7.43 2.86 0.57
C ARG A 173 -6.48 1.68 0.73
N GLN A 174 -6.74 0.57 0.05
CA GLN A 174 -5.87 -0.61 0.08
C GLN A 174 -4.56 -0.41 -0.69
N ILE A 175 -4.55 0.48 -1.69
CA ILE A 175 -3.35 0.80 -2.47
C ILE A 175 -2.47 1.79 -1.71
N SER A 176 -3.05 2.74 -0.99
CA SER A 176 -2.33 3.84 -0.33
C SER A 176 -1.10 3.42 0.49
N PRO A 177 -1.12 2.34 1.30
CA PRO A 177 0.05 1.92 2.09
C PRO A 177 1.30 1.57 1.26
N ILE A 178 1.17 1.37 -0.06
CA ILE A 178 2.31 1.12 -0.93
C ILE A 178 3.35 2.25 -0.89
N TYR A 179 2.91 3.49 -0.64
CA TYR A 179 3.82 4.65 -0.65
C TYR A 179 4.86 4.59 0.47
N SER A 180 4.60 3.88 1.56
CA SER A 180 5.61 3.60 2.58
C SER A 180 6.79 2.81 1.97
N ILE A 181 6.47 1.72 1.28
CA ILE A 181 7.43 0.82 0.63
C ILE A 181 8.17 1.53 -0.51
N LEU A 182 7.45 2.29 -1.34
CA LEU A 182 8.06 3.02 -2.45
C LEU A 182 9.02 4.10 -1.94
N ASN A 183 8.66 4.81 -0.86
CA ASN A 183 9.54 5.78 -0.24
C ASN A 183 10.79 5.14 0.38
N ASP A 184 10.62 4.03 1.10
CA ASP A 184 11.75 3.31 1.70
C ASP A 184 12.75 2.86 0.64
N TYR A 185 12.27 2.30 -0.48
CA TYR A 185 13.12 1.96 -1.61
C TYR A 185 13.87 3.19 -2.15
N LEU A 186 13.17 4.30 -2.41
CA LEU A 186 13.78 5.53 -2.92
C LEU A 186 14.83 6.09 -1.96
N ILE A 187 14.60 6.02 -0.64
CA ILE A 187 15.57 6.40 0.38
C ILE A 187 16.80 5.50 0.33
N GLN A 188 16.62 4.18 0.23
CA GLN A 188 17.71 3.21 0.16
C GLN A 188 18.63 3.46 -1.04
N VAL A 189 18.06 3.82 -2.20
CA VAL A 189 18.86 4.16 -3.40
C VAL A 189 19.42 5.59 -3.39
N GLY A 190 19.17 6.36 -2.32
CA GLY A 190 19.76 7.68 -2.09
C GLY A 190 18.95 8.86 -2.64
N ILE A 191 17.67 8.66 -2.99
CA ILE A 191 16.77 9.72 -3.43
C ILE A 191 16.09 10.34 -2.20
N LEU A 192 16.67 11.46 -1.77
CA LEU A 192 16.15 12.26 -0.68
C LEU A 192 15.37 13.46 -1.24
N PRO A 193 14.20 13.80 -0.67
CA PRO A 193 13.46 14.96 -1.12
C PRO A 193 14.29 16.21 -0.85
N THR A 194 14.59 16.97 -1.90
CA THR A 194 15.06 18.36 -1.75
C THR A 194 13.90 19.19 -1.24
N LEU A 195 13.74 19.23 0.09
CA LEU A 195 12.98 20.29 0.72
C LEU A 195 13.74 21.60 0.43
N LYS A 196 13.35 22.31 -0.64
CA LYS A 196 13.67 23.73 -0.77
C LYS A 196 13.13 24.38 0.49
N ARG A 197 14.00 24.62 1.47
CA ARG A 197 13.74 25.59 2.54
C ARG A 197 13.36 26.88 1.82
N LEU A 198 12.10 27.27 1.93
CA LEU A 198 11.69 28.66 1.79
C LEU A 198 12.45 29.44 2.86
N THR A 199 13.67 29.89 2.55
CA THR A 199 14.40 30.83 3.38
C THR A 199 13.90 32.22 3.06
N SER A 200 13.29 32.85 4.05
CA SER A 200 13.36 34.29 4.21
C SER A 200 13.73 34.60 5.67
N SER A 201 15.01 34.41 6.00
CA SER A 201 15.84 35.45 6.61
C SER A 201 17.29 34.99 6.73
N ASP A 202 18.20 35.91 6.41
CA ASP A 202 19.65 35.77 6.45
C ASP A 202 20.24 35.42 7.84
N ASN A 203 21.49 34.93 7.77
CA ASN A 203 22.50 34.84 8.83
C ASN A 203 22.39 33.68 9.83
N SER A 204 23.18 32.62 9.61
CA SER A 204 24.47 32.46 10.30
C SER A 204 25.10 31.10 9.98
N SER A 205 26.43 31.08 9.90
CA SER A 205 27.27 29.92 9.65
C SER A 205 27.10 28.84 10.70
N GLU A 206 26.69 27.63 10.32
CA GLU A 206 27.05 26.41 11.04
C GLU A 206 27.36 25.29 10.04
N THR A 207 28.61 24.83 10.10
CA THR A 207 29.11 23.59 9.51
C THR A 207 28.26 22.39 9.95
N PRO A 208 27.88 21.45 9.06
CA PRO A 208 27.23 20.23 9.50
C PRO A 208 28.30 19.31 10.11
N ALA A 209 28.23 19.15 11.44
CA ALA A 209 28.94 18.11 12.15
C ALA A 209 28.43 16.74 11.66
N VAL A 210 29.33 16.01 11.00
CA VAL A 210 29.22 14.56 10.82
C VAL A 210 29.29 13.93 12.21
N GLY A 211 28.22 13.27 12.65
CA GLY A 211 28.16 12.59 13.94
C GLY A 211 27.12 11.47 13.98
N GLY A 212 27.58 10.24 13.71
CA GLY A 212 27.11 9.01 14.37
C GLY A 212 25.76 8.42 13.97
N ILE A 213 25.65 7.81 12.79
CA ILE A 213 24.67 6.74 12.51
C ILE A 213 25.44 5.44 12.25
N THR A 214 26.00 4.84 13.30
CA THR A 214 26.69 3.54 13.18
C THR A 214 26.28 2.54 14.25
N SER A 215 25.17 2.75 14.98
CA SER A 215 24.72 1.81 16.04
C SER A 215 23.24 1.40 15.95
N SER A 216 22.43 2.01 15.07
CA SER A 216 20.98 1.80 15.05
C SER A 216 20.49 0.76 14.03
N THR A 217 21.22 0.50 12.94
CA THR A 217 20.76 -0.41 11.88
C THR A 217 20.93 -1.87 12.28
N ALA A 218 22.09 -2.23 12.86
CA ALA A 218 22.35 -3.58 13.34
C ALA A 218 21.36 -4.00 14.45
N PHE A 219 20.93 -3.06 15.29
CA PHE A 219 19.91 -3.33 16.32
C PHE A 219 18.51 -3.55 15.73
N VAL A 220 18.15 -2.79 14.69
CA VAL A 220 16.85 -2.94 14.00
C VAL A 220 16.82 -4.20 13.16
N GLU A 221 17.91 -4.54 12.46
CA GLU A 221 18.03 -5.81 11.71
C GLU A 221 17.99 -7.01 12.66
N ALA A 222 18.78 -6.99 13.76
CA ALA A 222 18.74 -8.07 14.77
C ALA A 222 17.35 -8.20 15.44
N MET A 223 16.60 -7.10 15.55
CA MET A 223 15.23 -7.11 16.06
C MET A 223 14.24 -7.71 15.06
N ILE A 224 14.35 -7.34 13.78
CA ILE A 224 13.50 -7.90 12.71
C ILE A 224 13.75 -9.40 12.60
N ASP A 225 15.02 -9.82 12.56
CA ASP A 225 15.40 -11.24 12.50
C ASP A 225 14.86 -12.01 13.71
N ARG A 226 14.96 -11.44 14.93
CA ARG A 226 14.45 -12.10 16.14
C ARG A 226 12.93 -12.15 16.22
N VAL A 227 12.23 -11.13 15.73
CA VAL A 227 10.76 -11.13 15.65
C VAL A 227 10.28 -12.12 14.58
N SER A 228 10.98 -12.21 13.45
CA SER A 228 10.71 -13.21 12.42
C SER A 228 10.92 -14.63 12.91
N GLU A 229 12.02 -14.92 13.61
CA GLU A 229 12.26 -16.23 14.24
C GLU A 229 11.15 -16.60 15.23
N LEU A 230 10.78 -15.68 16.13
CA LEU A 230 9.71 -15.92 17.11
C LEU A 230 8.35 -16.16 16.46
N LEU A 231 8.05 -15.50 15.33
CA LEU A 231 6.81 -15.72 14.58
C LEU A 231 6.84 -17.05 13.83
N GLU A 232 7.97 -17.41 13.21
CA GLU A 232 8.13 -18.69 12.53
C GLU A 232 8.05 -19.87 13.50
N GLU A 233 8.67 -19.78 14.68
CA GLU A 233 8.63 -20.79 15.75
C GLU A 233 7.19 -21.00 16.28
N GLN A 234 6.40 -19.93 16.42
CA GLN A 234 4.99 -20.02 16.83
C GLN A 234 4.08 -20.59 15.74
N ILE A 235 4.36 -20.27 14.46
CA ILE A 235 3.62 -20.80 13.32
C ILE A 235 3.96 -22.28 13.05
N SER A 236 5.20 -22.71 13.33
CA SER A 236 5.65 -24.09 13.14
C SER A 236 5.27 -25.04 14.29
N GLY A 237 4.78 -24.51 15.42
CA GLY A 237 4.24 -25.30 16.53
C GLY A 237 5.30 -26.02 17.39
N GLU A 238 6.56 -25.56 17.40
CA GLU A 238 7.56 -26.08 18.33
C GLU A 238 7.53 -25.29 19.66
N PRO A 239 7.30 -25.95 20.82
CA PRO A 239 7.03 -25.25 22.08
C PRO A 239 8.32 -25.11 22.90
N THR A 240 9.03 -24.00 22.75
CA THR A 240 10.08 -23.59 23.71
C THR A 240 9.75 -22.28 24.41
N ALA A 241 8.99 -21.39 23.75
CA ALA A 241 8.32 -20.27 24.39
C ALA A 241 6.81 -20.51 24.34
N THR A 242 6.27 -21.23 25.31
CA THR A 242 4.82 -21.28 25.52
C THR A 242 4.34 -19.88 25.86
N PHE A 243 3.83 -19.21 24.82
CA PHE A 243 2.95 -18.08 24.94
C PHE A 243 1.68 -18.66 25.59
N ASP A 244 1.49 -18.41 26.89
CA ASP A 244 0.30 -18.90 27.59
C ASP A 244 -0.87 -18.03 27.12
N PHE A 245 -1.56 -18.50 26.08
CA PHE A 245 -2.76 -17.87 25.57
C PHE A 245 -3.90 -18.21 26.53
N ASP A 246 -4.15 -17.33 27.51
CA ASP A 246 -5.40 -17.37 28.26
C ASP A 246 -6.54 -17.10 27.27
N GLN A 247 -7.23 -18.18 26.86
CA GLN A 247 -8.27 -18.21 25.81
C GLN A 247 -9.49 -17.30 26.09
N ASP A 248 -9.58 -16.71 27.28
CA ASP A 248 -10.76 -15.96 27.75
C ASP A 248 -10.57 -14.43 27.80
N SER A 249 -9.55 -13.86 27.15
CA SER A 249 -9.35 -12.39 27.14
C SER A 249 -9.08 -11.79 25.75
N ASP A 250 -9.82 -10.72 25.42
CA ASP A 250 -9.68 -9.97 24.17
C ASP A 250 -8.22 -9.56 23.95
N TRP A 251 -7.69 -9.89 22.78
CA TRP A 251 -6.29 -9.63 22.43
C TRP A 251 -6.06 -8.12 22.31
N THR A 252 -5.02 -7.61 22.97
CA THR A 252 -4.64 -6.19 22.86
C THR A 252 -3.19 -6.03 22.41
N VAL A 253 -2.98 -5.02 21.56
CA VAL A 253 -1.66 -4.61 21.04
C VAL A 253 -0.64 -4.39 22.16
N SER A 254 -1.12 -3.95 23.33
CA SER A 254 -0.32 -3.71 24.53
C SER A 254 0.29 -4.99 25.11
N HIS A 255 -0.43 -6.12 25.05
CA HIS A 255 0.07 -7.43 25.54
C HIS A 255 1.16 -7.98 24.61
N PHE A 256 0.93 -7.94 23.30
CA PHE A 256 1.93 -8.33 22.31
C PHE A 256 3.20 -7.48 22.40
N SER A 257 3.03 -6.16 22.48
CA SER A 257 4.17 -5.23 22.53
C SER A 257 5.04 -5.47 23.76
N ARG A 258 4.42 -5.75 24.92
CA ARG A 258 5.16 -6.06 26.15
C ARG A 258 5.92 -7.38 26.04
N PHE A 259 5.31 -8.42 25.49
CA PHE A 259 5.95 -9.73 25.33
C PHE A 259 7.19 -9.65 24.43
N ILE A 260 7.07 -9.03 23.26
CA ILE A 260 8.19 -8.93 22.30
C ILE A 260 9.34 -8.11 22.90
N LYS A 261 9.03 -7.01 23.61
CA LYS A 261 10.04 -6.23 24.31
C LYS A 261 10.77 -7.03 25.39
N GLN A 262 10.05 -7.83 26.17
CA GLN A 262 10.65 -8.69 27.21
C GLN A 262 11.54 -9.79 26.62
N GLN A 263 11.22 -10.32 25.43
CA GLN A 263 12.04 -11.34 24.76
C GLN A 263 13.32 -10.77 24.15
N ILE A 264 13.27 -9.52 23.67
CA ILE A 264 14.42 -8.87 23.02
C ILE A 264 15.36 -8.24 24.04
N ALA A 265 14.82 -7.58 25.06
CA ALA A 265 15.59 -6.88 26.10
C ALA A 265 14.86 -6.94 27.45
N PRO A 266 14.95 -8.08 28.17
CA PRO A 266 14.17 -8.32 29.40
C PRO A 266 14.47 -7.32 30.53
N ASP A 267 15.69 -6.78 30.56
CA ASP A 267 16.13 -5.84 31.59
C ASP A 267 15.87 -4.36 31.21
N LEU A 268 15.34 -4.08 30.01
CA LEU A 268 15.09 -2.71 29.56
C LEU A 268 13.66 -2.26 29.91
N PRO A 269 13.48 -1.22 30.76
CA PRO A 269 12.15 -0.74 31.12
C PRO A 269 11.40 -0.18 29.91
N ASP A 270 10.08 -0.37 29.84
CA ASP A 270 9.22 0.04 28.71
C ASP A 270 9.38 1.50 28.29
N ALA A 271 9.65 2.40 29.24
CA ALA A 271 9.82 3.84 29.00
C ALA A 271 11.14 4.21 28.30
N HIS A 272 12.12 3.30 28.26
CA HIS A 272 13.45 3.52 27.68
C HIS A 272 13.64 2.85 26.33
N TRP A 273 12.57 2.27 25.78
CA TRP A 273 12.61 1.70 24.44
C TRP A 273 12.76 2.80 23.38
N PRO A 274 13.69 2.66 22.42
CA PRO A 274 13.81 3.61 21.32
C PRO A 274 12.50 3.68 20.52
N ALA A 275 12.08 4.89 20.14
CA ALA A 275 10.76 5.14 19.55
C ALA A 275 10.47 4.30 18.29
N LYS A 276 11.41 4.24 17.34
CA LYS A 276 11.25 3.47 16.09
C LYS A 276 10.99 1.96 16.31
N PRO A 277 11.82 1.25 17.08
CA PRO A 277 11.51 -0.12 17.53
C PRO A 277 10.15 -0.30 18.19
N ALA A 278 9.78 0.61 19.09
CA ALA A 278 8.50 0.54 19.78
C ALA A 278 7.32 0.68 18.80
N ASP A 279 7.45 1.56 17.81
CA ASP A 279 6.44 1.76 16.76
C ASP A 279 6.30 0.54 15.85
N ILE A 280 7.41 -0.11 15.45
CA ILE A 280 7.37 -1.33 14.64
C ILE A 280 6.68 -2.47 15.40
N ILE A 281 7.07 -2.69 16.66
CA ILE A 281 6.45 -3.72 17.52
C ILE A 281 4.96 -3.44 17.69
N HIS A 282 4.57 -2.18 17.83
CA HIS A 282 3.18 -1.77 17.95
C HIS A 282 2.38 -2.08 16.67
N VAL A 283 2.91 -1.74 15.49
CA VAL A 283 2.24 -1.98 14.19
C VAL A 283 2.08 -3.47 13.91
N VAL A 284 3.11 -4.27 14.19
CA VAL A 284 3.02 -5.74 14.08
C VAL A 284 1.98 -6.27 15.06
N GLY A 285 1.94 -5.73 16.28
CA GLY A 285 0.92 -6.04 17.27
C GLY A 285 -0.49 -5.75 16.78
N VAL A 286 -0.78 -4.55 16.28
CA VAL A 286 -2.09 -4.20 15.70
C VAL A 286 -2.49 -5.21 14.63
N THR A 287 -1.57 -5.52 13.71
CA THR A 287 -1.85 -6.41 12.59
C THR A 287 -2.18 -7.83 13.05
N LEU A 288 -1.48 -8.35 14.06
CA LEU A 288 -1.75 -9.67 14.61
C LEU A 288 -3.01 -9.69 15.50
N ALA A 289 -3.33 -8.58 16.19
CA ALA A 289 -4.58 -8.44 16.94
C ALA A 289 -5.77 -8.64 16.03
N ASP A 290 -5.75 -7.94 14.91
CA ASP A 290 -6.83 -7.95 13.94
C ASP A 290 -6.97 -9.34 13.33
N ILE A 291 -5.85 -10.01 13.00
CA ILE A 291 -5.86 -11.38 12.46
C ILE A 291 -6.42 -12.40 13.46
N LEU A 292 -6.00 -12.32 14.73
CA LEU A 292 -6.35 -13.30 15.76
C LEU A 292 -7.78 -13.09 16.28
N ASN A 293 -8.19 -11.84 16.51
CA ASN A 293 -9.56 -11.52 16.94
C ASN A 293 -10.61 -11.70 15.83
N ASP A 294 -10.25 -11.56 14.54
CA ASP A 294 -11.16 -11.91 13.43
C ASP A 294 -11.32 -13.43 13.23
N SER A 295 -10.45 -14.24 13.86
CA SER A 295 -10.44 -15.70 13.72
C SER A 295 -11.13 -16.47 14.86
N MET A 296 -11.50 -15.78 15.95
CA MET A 296 -12.33 -16.29 17.05
C MET A 296 -13.80 -15.88 16.87
#